data_AF-A0A7V1H4E9-F1
#
_entry.id   AF-A0A7V1H4E9-F1
#
_cell.length_a   1.000
_cell.length_b   1.000
_cell.length_c   1.000
_cell.angle_alpha   90.00
_cell.angle_beta   90.00
_cell.angle_gamma   90.00
#
_symmetry.space_group_name_H-M   'P 1'
#
loop_
_entity.id
_entity.type
_entity.pdbx_description
1 polymer ?
#
loop_
_entity_poly.entity_id
_entity_poly.type
_entity_poly.pdbx_seq_one_letter_code
_entity_poly.pdbx_strand_id
1 'polypeptide(L)'
;MLFKIAIAVFVLMIIFTGIFAEQTSEDDSQLKKEDLVIEIHHCSTCGFRPRAEKLALELQEAYGIEPTLVVGGIGSYNVFMNDELIFSKAETGRFPDPGEIVRIIEKYLE
;
A
#
# COMPACT_ATOMS: atom_id res chain seq x y z
N MET A 1 -8.55 41.76 -41.99
CA MET A 1 -9.70 40.86 -41.71
C MET A 1 -9.38 39.39 -41.96
N LEU A 2 -8.52 39.02 -42.92
CA LEU A 2 -8.15 37.62 -43.21
C LEU A 2 -7.41 36.88 -42.07
N PHE A 3 -6.57 37.54 -41.27
CA PHE A 3 -5.82 36.90 -40.17
C PHE A 3 -6.71 36.39 -39.02
N LYS A 4 -7.89 37.01 -38.81
CA LYS A 4 -8.86 36.59 -37.78
C LYS A 4 -9.55 35.28 -38.15
N ILE A 5 -9.69 34.99 -39.44
CA ILE A 5 -10.35 33.77 -39.94
C ILE A 5 -9.40 32.57 -39.80
N ALA A 6 -8.11 32.76 -40.05
CA ALA A 6 -7.10 31.70 -39.90
C ALA A 6 -6.97 31.21 -38.44
N ILE A 7 -7.03 32.12 -37.47
CA ILE A 7 -6.98 31.77 -36.03
C ILE A 7 -8.25 31.03 -35.61
N ALA A 8 -9.43 31.45 -36.09
CA ALA A 8 -10.70 30.79 -35.76
C ALA A 8 -10.78 29.35 -36.30
N VAL A 9 -10.24 29.09 -37.49
CA VAL A 9 -10.21 27.73 -38.07
C VAL A 9 -9.20 26.83 -37.35
N PHE A 10 -8.06 27.38 -36.90
CA PHE A 10 -7.07 26.62 -36.14
C PHE A 10 -7.59 26.25 -34.73
N VAL A 11 -8.26 27.18 -34.05
CA VAL A 11 -8.93 26.89 -32.77
C VAL A 11 -9.98 25.81 -32.98
N LEU A 12 -10.82 25.89 -34.02
CA LEU A 12 -11.86 24.89 -34.31
C LEU A 12 -11.29 23.49 -34.60
N MET A 13 -10.12 23.38 -35.25
CA MET A 13 -9.45 22.10 -35.45
C MET A 13 -8.88 21.50 -34.16
N ILE A 14 -8.40 22.32 -33.23
CA ILE A 14 -7.96 21.86 -31.90
C ILE A 14 -9.15 21.34 -31.07
N ILE A 15 -10.34 21.94 -31.20
CA ILE A 15 -11.54 21.41 -30.53
C ILE A 15 -11.97 20.07 -31.15
N PHE A 16 -11.78 19.87 -32.45
CA PHE A 16 -12.21 18.65 -33.14
C PHE A 16 -11.26 17.46 -32.98
N THR A 17 -9.99 17.70 -32.58
CA THR A 17 -9.01 16.64 -32.27
C THR A 17 -8.72 16.50 -30.77
N GLY A 18 -9.30 17.36 -29.94
CA GLY A 18 -9.05 17.47 -28.51
C GLY A 18 -10.02 16.73 -27.59
N ILE A 19 -10.28 15.44 -27.84
CA ILE A 19 -10.66 14.49 -26.77
C ILE A 19 -9.60 13.40 -26.77
N PHE A 20 -8.43 13.76 -26.25
CA PHE A 20 -7.40 12.83 -25.81
C PHE A 20 -7.01 13.27 -24.40
N ALA A 21 -6.92 12.30 -23.51
CA ALA A 21 -6.55 12.43 -22.10
C ALA A 21 -7.55 13.19 -21.21
N GLU A 22 -8.44 12.43 -20.58
CA GLU A 22 -8.49 12.44 -19.12
C GLU A 22 -8.95 11.04 -18.69
N GLN A 23 -7.94 10.20 -18.43
CA GLN A 23 -8.10 8.94 -17.73
C GLN A 23 -8.21 9.26 -16.23
N THR A 24 -9.14 8.54 -15.60
CA THR A 24 -9.18 8.15 -14.19
C THR A 24 -9.29 9.26 -13.16
N SER A 25 -10.52 9.60 -12.79
CA SER A 25 -10.86 10.00 -11.43
C SER A 25 -12.31 9.59 -11.11
N GLU A 26 -12.51 8.28 -10.94
CA GLU A 26 -13.65 7.66 -10.23
C GLU A 26 -13.39 6.14 -10.19
N ASP A 27 -12.50 5.72 -9.29
CA ASP A 27 -12.61 4.46 -8.54
C ASP A 27 -11.62 4.51 -7.36
N ASP A 28 -12.10 5.12 -6.29
CA ASP A 28 -11.51 5.22 -4.97
C ASP A 28 -11.78 3.88 -4.24
N SER A 29 -10.94 2.84 -4.46
CA SER A 29 -10.84 1.68 -3.55
C SER A 29 -9.84 0.56 -3.94
N GLN A 30 -8.93 0.73 -4.89
CA GLN A 30 -7.96 -0.34 -5.20
C GLN A 30 -6.56 0.01 -4.75
N LEU A 31 -6.23 -0.48 -3.56
CA LEU A 31 -4.88 -0.50 -3.00
C LEU A 31 -3.99 -1.33 -3.94
N LYS A 32 -3.31 -0.67 -4.86
CA LYS A 32 -2.43 -1.35 -5.82
C LYS A 32 -1.31 -2.02 -5.05
N LYS A 33 -0.97 -3.25 -5.45
CA LYS A 33 0.16 -4.06 -4.92
C LYS A 33 1.47 -3.28 -4.81
N GLU A 34 1.60 -2.23 -5.61
CA GLU A 34 2.74 -1.31 -5.71
C GLU A 34 2.89 -0.39 -4.47
N ASP A 35 1.81 -0.14 -3.73
CA ASP A 35 1.75 0.82 -2.61
C ASP A 35 1.55 0.14 -1.24
N LEU A 36 1.89 -1.15 -1.11
CA LEU A 36 1.79 -1.88 0.17
C LEU A 36 2.80 -1.35 1.20
N VAL A 37 2.35 -0.49 2.10
CA VAL A 37 3.12 -0.06 3.26
C VAL A 37 2.82 -0.97 4.43
N ILE A 38 3.81 -1.74 4.88
CA ILE A 38 3.68 -2.63 6.03
C ILE A 38 4.57 -2.13 7.17
N GLU A 39 3.99 -2.04 8.36
CA GLU A 39 4.72 -1.71 9.59
C GLU A 39 4.59 -2.83 10.62
N ILE A 40 5.73 -3.23 11.20
CA ILE A 40 5.79 -4.26 12.24
C ILE A 40 6.21 -3.59 13.54
N HIS A 41 5.24 -3.34 14.42
CA HIS A 41 5.43 -2.70 15.71
C HIS A 41 5.74 -3.75 16.77
N HIS A 42 6.99 -3.80 17.25
CA HIS A 42 7.43 -4.82 18.20
C HIS A 42 8.04 -4.25 19.48
N CYS A 43 7.86 -4.95 20.60
CA CYS A 43 8.59 -4.66 21.83
C CYS A 43 10.11 -4.85 21.62
N SER A 44 10.89 -3.81 21.89
CA SER A 44 12.37 -3.84 21.75
C SER A 44 13.06 -4.61 22.87
N THR A 45 12.51 -4.60 24.09
CA THR A 45 13.11 -5.21 25.30
C THR A 45 12.65 -6.64 25.58
N CYS A 46 11.64 -7.14 24.85
CA CYS A 46 11.03 -8.45 25.07
C CYS A 46 11.65 -9.58 24.23
N GLY A 47 12.67 -9.29 23.42
CA GLY A 47 13.28 -10.26 22.51
C GLY A 47 12.42 -10.60 21.28
N PHE A 48 11.49 -9.73 20.88
CA PHE A 48 10.59 -9.98 19.74
C PHE A 48 11.19 -9.61 18.38
N ARG A 49 12.33 -8.88 18.37
CA ARG A 49 12.99 -8.42 17.14
C ARG A 49 13.29 -9.54 16.13
N PRO A 50 13.84 -10.71 16.52
CA PRO A 50 14.11 -11.79 15.56
C PRO A 50 12.83 -12.35 14.90
N ARG A 51 11.68 -12.29 15.58
CA ARG A 51 10.40 -12.69 15.00
C ARG A 51 9.90 -11.67 13.99
N ALA A 52 10.07 -10.39 14.29
CA ALA A 52 9.73 -9.29 13.40
C ALA A 52 10.61 -9.32 12.14
N GLU A 53 11.92 -9.56 12.27
CA GLU A 53 12.85 -9.76 11.15
C GLU A 53 12.47 -10.98 10.29
N LYS A 54 12.05 -12.09 10.92
CA LYS A 54 11.58 -13.27 10.19
C LYS A 54 10.31 -12.96 9.37
N LEU A 55 9.33 -12.28 9.98
CA LEU A 55 8.13 -11.85 9.27
C LEU A 55 8.48 -10.88 8.13
N ALA A 56 9.46 -10.00 8.34
CA ALA A 56 9.93 -9.10 7.29
C ALA A 56 10.49 -9.87 6.09
N LEU A 57 11.27 -10.93 6.34
CA LEU A 57 11.77 -11.81 5.29
C LEU A 57 10.63 -12.53 4.55
N GLU A 58 9.64 -13.05 5.29
CA GLU A 58 8.47 -13.71 4.67
C GLU A 58 7.72 -12.75 3.72
N LEU A 59 7.57 -11.48 4.10
CA LEU A 59 6.93 -10.45 3.27
C LEU A 59 7.79 -10.04 2.07
N GLN A 60 9.10 -9.94 2.26
CA GLN A 60 10.06 -9.67 1.19
C GLN A 60 10.06 -10.80 0.13
N GLU A 61 10.00 -12.05 0.56
CA GLU A 61 9.93 -13.21 -0.34
C GLU A 61 8.59 -13.29 -1.10
N ALA A 62 7.47 -12.94 -0.44
CA ALA A 62 6.14 -13.02 -1.03
C ALA A 62 5.82 -11.86 -2.00
N TYR A 63 6.17 -10.64 -1.63
CA TYR A 63 5.75 -9.43 -2.36
C TYR A 63 6.89 -8.56 -2.86
N GLY A 64 8.13 -8.83 -2.45
CA GLY A 64 9.27 -7.96 -2.78
C GLY A 64 9.31 -6.67 -1.97
N ILE A 65 8.50 -6.56 -0.91
CA ILE A 65 8.39 -5.36 -0.06
C ILE A 65 9.27 -5.49 1.19
N GLU A 66 9.90 -4.39 1.58
CA GLU A 66 10.66 -4.31 2.83
C GLU A 66 9.80 -3.60 3.90
N PRO A 67 9.24 -4.32 4.88
CA PRO A 67 8.40 -3.71 5.90
C PRO A 67 9.22 -2.90 6.91
N THR A 68 8.62 -1.84 7.43
CA THR A 68 9.26 -0.99 8.44
C THR A 68 9.14 -1.60 9.82
N LEU A 69 10.27 -1.78 10.51
CA LEU A 69 10.31 -2.24 11.89
C LEU A 69 10.22 -1.04 12.85
N VAL A 70 9.10 -0.94 13.56
CA VAL A 70 8.81 0.15 14.49
C VAL A 70 8.89 -0.35 15.93
N VAL A 71 9.46 0.46 16.82
CA VAL A 71 9.48 0.15 18.25
C VAL A 71 8.08 0.41 18.82
N GLY A 72 7.42 -0.68 19.23
CA GLY A 72 6.13 -0.64 19.91
C GLY A 72 6.24 -0.59 21.43
N GLY A 73 5.09 -0.66 22.09
CA GLY A 73 4.99 -0.74 23.56
C GLY A 73 5.53 -2.04 24.15
N ILE A 74 5.62 -2.07 25.48
CA ILE A 74 6.05 -3.27 26.21
C ILE A 74 5.08 -4.42 25.93
N GLY A 75 5.62 -5.56 25.48
CA GLY A 75 4.83 -6.75 25.16
C GLY A 75 4.01 -6.69 23.88
N SER A 76 4.06 -5.58 23.13
CA SER A 76 3.32 -5.42 21.88
C SER A 76 3.98 -6.16 20.73
N TYR A 77 3.14 -6.70 19.85
CA TYR A 77 3.52 -7.20 18.54
C TYR A 77 2.31 -6.98 17.63
N ASN A 78 2.34 -5.89 16.87
CA ASN A 78 1.26 -5.47 15.99
C ASN A 78 1.80 -5.36 14.57
N VAL A 79 0.97 -5.74 13.60
CA VAL A 79 1.29 -5.62 12.18
C VAL A 79 0.23 -4.72 11.56
N PHE A 80 0.68 -3.67 10.89
CA PHE A 80 -0.16 -2.72 10.19
C PHE A 80 0.06 -2.82 8.68
N MET A 81 -1.02 -2.63 7.93
CA MET A 81 -1.02 -2.49 6.49
C MET A 81 -1.70 -1.17 6.15
N ASN A 82 -0.97 -0.22 5.59
CA ASN A 82 -1.46 1.13 5.27
C ASN A 82 -2.22 1.77 6.45
N ASP A 83 -1.57 1.80 7.62
CA ASP A 83 -2.11 2.27 8.89
C ASP A 83 -3.28 1.46 9.49
N GLU A 84 -3.76 0.41 8.82
CA GLU A 84 -4.78 -0.51 9.33
C GLU A 84 -4.16 -1.66 10.12
N LEU A 85 -4.64 -1.91 11.33
CA LEU A 85 -4.19 -3.02 12.16
C LEU A 85 -4.73 -4.35 11.61
N ILE A 86 -3.85 -5.14 10.98
CA ILE A 86 -4.22 -6.45 10.42
C ILE A 86 -3.93 -7.62 11.37
N PHE A 87 -3.05 -7.42 12.36
CA PHE A 87 -2.75 -8.42 13.38
C PHE A 87 -2.30 -7.78 14.68
N SER A 88 -2.82 -8.26 15.82
CA SER A 88 -2.31 -7.93 17.14
C SER A 88 -2.11 -9.17 18.00
N LYS A 89 -0.92 -9.29 18.59
CA LYS A 89 -0.65 -10.28 19.63
C LYS A 89 -1.46 -10.01 20.90
N ALA A 90 -1.81 -8.76 21.20
CA ALA A 90 -2.60 -8.44 22.39
C ALA A 90 -4.03 -9.00 22.27
N GLU A 91 -4.59 -9.00 21.06
CA GLU A 91 -5.92 -9.53 20.75
C GLU A 91 -5.94 -11.05 20.59
N THR A 92 -4.94 -11.60 19.89
CA THR A 92 -4.88 -13.04 19.60
C THR A 92 -4.24 -13.87 20.72
N GLY A 93 -3.50 -13.22 21.63
CA GLY A 93 -2.72 -13.89 22.68
C GLY A 93 -1.50 -14.67 22.17
N ARG A 94 -1.19 -14.61 20.87
CA ARG A 94 -0.10 -15.38 20.24
C ARG A 94 0.66 -14.57 19.21
N PHE A 95 1.74 -15.16 18.68
CA PHE A 95 2.42 -14.64 17.49
C PHE A 95 1.71 -15.13 16.22
N PRO A 96 1.92 -14.46 15.09
CA PRO A 96 1.39 -14.95 13.83
C PRO A 96 2.06 -16.29 13.48
N ASP A 97 1.27 -17.20 12.93
CA ASP A 97 1.77 -18.44 12.35
C ASP A 97 2.50 -18.13 11.02
N PRO A 98 3.43 -18.99 10.57
CA PRO A 98 4.13 -18.79 9.31
C PRO A 98 3.16 -18.59 8.13
N GLY A 99 3.37 -17.52 7.36
CA GLY A 99 2.50 -17.15 6.23
C GLY A 99 1.08 -16.70 6.60
N GLU A 100 0.72 -16.56 7.89
CA GLU A 100 -0.59 -16.04 8.29
C GLU A 100 -0.81 -14.61 7.81
N ILE A 101 0.18 -13.75 8.01
CA ILE A 101 0.12 -12.35 7.58
C ILE A 101 0.02 -12.25 6.06
N VAL A 102 0.75 -13.11 5.32
CA VAL A 102 0.67 -13.17 3.85
C VAL A 102 -0.75 -13.50 3.40
N ARG A 103 -1.38 -14.54 3.98
CA ARG A 103 -2.78 -14.89 3.66
C ARG A 103 -3.77 -13.78 4.01
N ILE A 104 -3.52 -13.05 5.10
CA ILE A 104 -4.34 -11.91 5.49
C ILE A 104 -4.22 -10.81 4.43
N ILE A 105 -3.00 -10.47 4.01
CA ILE A 105 -2.74 -9.46 2.97
C ILE A 105 -3.34 -9.89 1.63
N GLU A 106 -3.19 -11.15 1.21
CA GLU A 106 -3.82 -11.69 -0.01
C GLU A 106 -5.32 -11.43 -0.03
N LYS A 107 -6.01 -11.68 1.08
CA LYS A 107 -7.46 -11.43 1.21
C LYS A 107 -7.83 -9.95 1.07
N TYR A 108 -6.93 -9.01 1.41
CA TYR A 108 -7.17 -7.58 1.22
C TYR A 108 -6.89 -7.09 -0.22
N LEU A 109 -6.14 -7.87 -1.00
CA LEU A 109 -5.79 -7.55 -2.39
C LEU A 109 -6.74 -8.19 -3.42
N GLU A 110 -7.58 -9.14 -2.99
CA GLU A 110 -8.66 -9.76 -3.79
C GLU A 110 -9.86 -8.83 -4.00
#